data_AF-A0A133UM10-F1
#
_entry.id   AF-A0A133UM10-F1
#
_cell.length_a   1.000
_cell.length_b   1.000
_cell.length_c   1.000
_cell.angle_alpha   90.00
_cell.angle_beta   90.00
_cell.angle_gamma   90.00
#
_symmetry.space_group_name_H-M   'P 1'
#
loop_
_entity.id
_entity.type
_entity.pdbx_description
1 polymer ?
#
loop_
_entity_poly.entity_id
_entity_poly.type
_entity_poly.pdbx_seq_one_letter_code
_entity_poly.pdbx_strand_id
1 'polypeptide(L)'
;MHTSCMLLKEGWSEAELTLRRRKMIWTRRSERIHYCYSERSGNLYQVFHNPRNGFCCNCKGYYYHNSCRHVREREIIGGEKDMELKDVEGIGSSRVQKLKDEGVENVQHLATLHPTEIEKKLDVGAGKADDISNSAKRLVRKYGAKLTSARELTEERKKIVKRIPTGADDLDSAIGGGFETNAVSSIYGPSSTGKTQLVHQLVVNCVTDLGREAIFIETEPQNFRGERIKSMAERHEDKFDEPDGIMNDIQVISSGQVPSAKVLYNAYQTCINYMRENSVGLLAIDSWSAPFRQEFFGREQLSDQGREQRRHFPELQDIADEFNAAVILTHQAYSVPDSGQQYQQIAKTGTDKKPAGGNFPQHSSTLNASVRQRKKDTYEMIVWGSPNLGRIEAGFAVEDEGIVDA
;
A
#
# COMPACT_ATOMS: atom_id res chain seq x y z
N MET A 1 -4.07 -35.85 -50.76
CA MET A 1 -5.53 -36.08 -50.66
C MET A 1 -6.05 -35.44 -49.37
N HIS A 2 -6.92 -34.44 -49.55
CA HIS A 2 -7.82 -33.77 -48.60
C HIS A 2 -7.44 -33.67 -47.11
N THR A 3 -6.98 -32.49 -46.69
CA THR A 3 -7.17 -32.00 -45.32
C THR A 3 -8.60 -31.45 -45.21
N SER A 4 -9.52 -32.31 -44.76
CA SER A 4 -10.89 -31.91 -44.44
C SER A 4 -10.88 -31.05 -43.17
N CYS A 5 -11.44 -29.84 -43.29
CA CYS A 5 -11.66 -28.92 -42.17
C CYS A 5 -12.92 -29.36 -41.42
N MET A 6 -12.78 -29.96 -40.24
CA MET A 6 -13.93 -30.24 -39.37
C MET A 6 -14.22 -29.01 -38.50
N LEU A 7 -15.35 -28.37 -38.76
CA LEU A 7 -16.02 -27.42 -37.87
C LEU A 7 -16.82 -28.25 -36.85
N LEU A 8 -16.39 -28.29 -35.59
CA LEU A 8 -17.22 -28.85 -34.52
C LEU A 8 -18.24 -27.79 -34.05
N LYS A 9 -19.51 -28.21 -34.01
CA LYS A 9 -20.64 -27.47 -33.44
C LYS A 9 -20.66 -27.64 -31.91
N GLU A 10 -21.03 -26.54 -31.26
CA GLU A 10 -21.45 -26.27 -29.87
C GLU A 10 -21.47 -27.39 -28.81
N GLY A 11 -21.08 -27.00 -27.59
CA GLY A 11 -21.34 -27.73 -26.34
C GLY A 11 -20.05 -28.15 -25.63
N TRP A 12 -19.68 -27.47 -24.54
CA TRP A 12 -18.63 -27.97 -23.65
C TRP A 12 -19.22 -29.05 -22.74
N SER A 13 -18.59 -30.23 -22.71
CA SER A 13 -18.67 -31.16 -21.58
C SER A 13 -17.28 -31.79 -21.35
N GLU A 14 -16.91 -31.90 -20.08
CA GLU A 14 -15.55 -32.19 -19.55
C GLU A 14 -14.99 -33.60 -19.83
N ALA A 15 -15.66 -34.46 -20.59
CA ALA A 15 -15.40 -35.91 -20.57
C ALA A 15 -14.58 -36.52 -21.73
N GLU A 16 -14.15 -35.77 -22.75
CA GLU A 16 -13.36 -36.32 -23.88
C GLU A 16 -11.88 -35.89 -23.87
N LEU A 17 -11.31 -35.79 -22.68
CA LEU A 17 -9.87 -35.64 -22.46
C LEU A 17 -9.15 -36.98 -22.64
N THR A 18 -8.88 -37.42 -23.87
CA THR A 18 -7.87 -38.49 -24.07
C THR A 18 -7.17 -38.43 -25.43
N LEU A 19 -5.90 -38.01 -25.38
CA LEU A 19 -4.78 -38.46 -26.23
C LEU A 19 -5.08 -38.79 -27.71
N ARG A 20 -5.00 -37.80 -28.60
CA ARG A 20 -4.37 -38.00 -29.94
C ARG A 20 -3.58 -36.77 -30.38
N ARG A 21 -2.29 -37.00 -30.62
CA ARG A 21 -1.33 -36.07 -31.23
C ARG A 21 -1.89 -35.46 -32.52
N ARG A 22 -2.34 -34.21 -32.48
CA ARG A 22 -2.29 -33.20 -33.57
C ARG A 22 -3.03 -31.94 -33.10
N LYS A 23 -2.28 -30.82 -32.99
CA LYS A 23 -2.73 -29.41 -32.86
C LYS A 23 -4.25 -29.21 -32.84
N MET A 24 -4.82 -28.97 -31.66
CA MET A 24 -6.21 -28.53 -31.55
C MET A 24 -6.29 -27.00 -31.60
N ILE A 25 -7.18 -26.48 -32.46
CA ILE A 25 -7.49 -25.06 -32.59
C ILE A 25 -8.87 -24.86 -31.98
N TRP A 26 -8.96 -24.05 -30.92
CA TRP A 26 -10.21 -23.76 -30.21
C TRP A 26 -10.88 -22.54 -30.83
N THR A 27 -12.17 -22.61 -31.19
CA THR A 27 -12.90 -21.43 -31.71
C THR A 27 -14.15 -21.16 -30.87
N ARG A 28 -14.31 -19.91 -30.39
CA ARG A 28 -15.55 -19.41 -29.77
C ARG A 28 -16.28 -18.55 -30.80
N ARG A 29 -17.53 -18.90 -31.11
CA ARG A 29 -18.29 -18.31 -32.22
C ARG A 29 -19.25 -17.22 -31.74
N SER A 30 -18.74 -16.19 -31.08
CA SER A 30 -19.47 -14.95 -30.86
C SER A 30 -18.65 -13.82 -31.46
N GLU A 31 -19.14 -13.24 -32.55
CA GLU A 31 -18.55 -12.10 -33.29
C GLU A 31 -17.23 -12.38 -34.03
N ARG A 32 -17.30 -12.81 -35.31
CA ARG A 32 -16.27 -12.72 -36.41
C ARG A 32 -14.75 -12.74 -36.07
N ILE A 33 -14.35 -13.29 -34.93
CA ILE A 33 -12.98 -13.27 -34.42
C ILE A 33 -12.65 -14.71 -34.04
N HIS A 34 -11.67 -15.27 -34.73
CA HIS A 34 -11.17 -16.60 -34.44
C HIS A 34 -9.94 -16.50 -33.54
N TYR A 35 -9.74 -17.46 -32.65
CA TYR A 35 -8.56 -17.54 -31.82
C TYR A 35 -7.86 -18.89 -32.06
N CYS A 36 -6.55 -18.96 -31.86
CA CYS A 36 -5.76 -20.19 -31.99
C CYS A 36 -4.83 -20.28 -30.79
N TYR A 37 -4.80 -21.40 -30.06
CA TYR A 37 -3.92 -21.58 -28.90
C TYR A 37 -2.68 -22.41 -29.29
N SER A 38 -1.50 -21.99 -28.88
CA SER A 38 -0.24 -22.74 -29.06
C SER A 38 0.22 -23.30 -27.73
N GLU A 39 0.13 -24.63 -27.57
CA GLU A 39 0.65 -25.33 -26.38
C GLU A 39 2.16 -25.14 -26.17
N ARG A 40 2.92 -24.86 -27.24
CA ARG A 40 4.38 -24.67 -27.12
C ARG A 40 4.76 -23.32 -26.53
N SER A 41 3.99 -22.27 -26.81
CA SER A 41 4.25 -20.91 -26.32
C SER A 41 3.29 -20.48 -25.21
N GLY A 42 2.22 -21.25 -24.97
CA GLY A 42 1.13 -20.88 -24.08
C GLY A 42 0.33 -19.66 -24.54
N ASN A 43 0.44 -19.28 -25.82
CA ASN A 43 -0.14 -18.04 -26.35
C ASN A 43 -1.40 -18.32 -27.19
N LEU A 44 -2.33 -17.38 -27.18
CA LEU A 44 -3.60 -17.39 -27.92
C LEU A 44 -3.51 -16.28 -28.96
N TYR A 45 -3.65 -16.67 -30.22
CA TYR A 45 -3.48 -15.82 -31.38
C TYR A 45 -4.85 -15.45 -31.93
N GLN A 46 -5.13 -14.16 -32.10
CA GLN A 46 -6.32 -13.70 -32.80
C GLN A 46 -6.12 -13.83 -34.32
N VAL A 47 -7.01 -14.55 -34.99
CA VAL A 47 -6.99 -14.83 -36.42
C VAL A 47 -8.14 -14.07 -37.09
N PHE A 48 -7.79 -13.18 -38.02
CA PHE A 48 -8.76 -12.42 -38.79
C PHE A 48 -9.17 -13.16 -40.06
N HIS A 49 -10.47 -13.19 -40.36
CA HIS A 49 -10.99 -13.77 -41.58
C HIS A 49 -10.87 -12.78 -42.75
N ASN A 50 -10.16 -13.15 -43.82
CA ASN A 50 -10.27 -12.45 -45.10
C ASN A 50 -11.37 -13.11 -45.95
N PRO A 51 -12.47 -12.42 -46.29
CA PRO A 51 -13.61 -13.01 -47.00
C PRO A 51 -13.31 -13.41 -48.45
N ARG A 52 -12.17 -13.02 -49.04
CA ARG A 52 -11.82 -13.42 -50.43
C ARG A 52 -11.03 -14.74 -50.54
N ASN A 53 -10.32 -15.18 -49.49
CA ASN A 53 -9.31 -16.26 -49.62
C ASN A 53 -9.43 -17.41 -48.58
N GLY A 54 -10.53 -17.52 -47.84
CA GLY A 54 -10.73 -18.60 -46.86
C GLY A 54 -9.83 -18.51 -45.60
N PHE A 55 -9.95 -19.50 -44.71
CA PHE A 55 -9.28 -19.51 -43.39
C PHE A 55 -7.75 -19.51 -43.52
N CYS A 56 -7.10 -18.44 -43.06
CA CYS A 56 -5.65 -18.37 -42.95
C CYS A 56 -5.20 -18.90 -41.59
N CYS A 57 -5.11 -20.23 -41.45
CA CYS A 57 -4.53 -20.85 -40.26
C CYS A 57 -3.02 -21.03 -40.45
N ASN A 58 -2.23 -20.07 -39.95
CA ASN A 58 -0.78 -20.22 -39.88
C ASN A 58 -0.44 -21.16 -38.72
N CYS A 59 -0.37 -22.45 -39.00
CA CYS A 59 0.10 -23.44 -38.05
C CYS A 59 1.25 -24.24 -38.67
N LYS A 60 2.44 -23.62 -38.63
CA LYS A 60 3.78 -24.13 -39.00
C LYS A 60 4.06 -24.29 -40.50
N GLY A 61 4.81 -23.31 -41.04
CA GLY A 61 5.76 -23.51 -42.14
C GLY A 61 5.24 -23.21 -43.56
N TYR A 62 5.83 -22.19 -44.18
CA TYR A 62 5.87 -21.86 -45.62
C TYR A 62 4.63 -21.19 -46.26
N TYR A 63 4.96 -20.19 -47.09
CA TYR A 63 4.15 -19.26 -47.89
C TYR A 63 3.59 -18.01 -47.20
N TYR A 64 4.38 -16.93 -47.29
CA TYR A 64 3.84 -15.57 -47.30
C TYR A 64 2.92 -15.42 -48.51
N HIS A 65 1.61 -15.44 -48.31
CA HIS A 65 0.70 -14.85 -49.29
C HIS A 65 0.78 -13.33 -49.11
N ASN A 66 1.32 -12.62 -50.10
CA ASN A 66 1.54 -11.15 -50.11
C ASN A 66 0.27 -10.30 -49.81
N SER A 67 -0.90 -10.91 -49.66
CA SER A 67 -2.18 -10.28 -49.34
C SER A 67 -2.60 -10.32 -47.86
N CYS A 68 -1.87 -11.01 -46.97
CA CYS A 68 -2.15 -11.02 -45.52
C CYS A 68 -1.22 -10.08 -44.76
N ARG A 69 -1.54 -8.77 -44.75
CA ARG A 69 -0.70 -7.74 -44.10
C ARG A 69 -0.92 -7.53 -42.59
N HIS A 70 -1.82 -8.25 -41.91
CA HIS A 70 -2.17 -7.93 -40.52
C HIS A 70 -2.53 -9.15 -39.66
N VAL A 71 -1.56 -10.00 -39.33
CA VAL A 71 -1.65 -10.83 -38.12
C VAL A 71 -0.94 -10.04 -37.02
N ARG A 72 -1.69 -9.39 -36.13
CA ARG A 72 -1.10 -8.81 -34.92
C ARG A 72 -0.99 -9.93 -33.89
N GLU A 73 0.24 -10.37 -33.59
CA GLU A 73 0.47 -11.15 -32.38
C GLU A 73 0.05 -10.30 -31.19
N ARG A 74 -0.97 -10.77 -30.47
CA ARG A 74 -1.27 -10.27 -29.13
C ARG A 74 -0.80 -11.35 -28.18
N GLU A 75 0.23 -11.04 -27.42
CA GLU A 75 0.61 -11.85 -26.26
C GLU A 75 -0.59 -11.90 -25.31
N ILE A 76 -0.99 -13.09 -24.84
CA ILE A 76 -2.03 -13.16 -23.82
C ILE A 76 -1.43 -12.61 -22.54
N ILE A 77 -2.07 -11.57 -22.02
CA ILE A 77 -1.82 -11.02 -20.70
C ILE A 77 -2.90 -11.59 -19.78
N GLY A 78 -2.52 -12.10 -18.60
CA GLY A 78 -3.45 -12.60 -17.59
C GLY A 78 -3.58 -14.13 -17.55
N GLY A 79 -2.59 -14.81 -16.95
CA GLY A 79 -2.67 -16.22 -16.58
C GLY A 79 -2.65 -16.45 -15.07
N GLU A 80 -3.20 -17.57 -14.61
CA GLU A 80 -3.12 -18.02 -13.22
C GLU A 80 -1.80 -18.77 -13.02
N LYS A 81 -0.73 -18.03 -12.71
CA LYS A 81 0.54 -18.61 -12.27
C LYS A 81 1.10 -17.79 -11.10
N ASP A 82 1.50 -18.48 -10.03
CA ASP A 82 2.35 -17.91 -9.01
C ASP A 82 3.77 -17.76 -9.56
N MET A 83 4.26 -16.53 -9.57
CA MET A 83 5.60 -16.22 -10.06
C MET A 83 6.60 -16.47 -8.95
N GLU A 84 7.57 -17.35 -9.19
CA GLU A 84 8.69 -17.55 -8.28
C GLU A 84 9.99 -16.98 -8.89
N LEU A 85 10.95 -16.57 -8.06
CA LEU A 85 12.27 -16.10 -8.55
C LEU A 85 12.97 -17.11 -9.46
N LYS A 86 12.75 -18.41 -9.22
CA LYS A 86 13.29 -19.50 -10.05
C LYS A 86 12.67 -19.60 -11.45
N ASP A 87 11.52 -18.96 -11.68
CA ASP A 87 10.87 -18.90 -12.99
C ASP A 87 11.53 -17.90 -13.93
N VAL A 88 12.34 -16.97 -13.38
CA VAL A 88 13.05 -15.96 -14.16
C VAL A 88 14.23 -16.61 -14.88
N GLU A 89 14.28 -16.44 -16.19
CA GLU A 89 15.36 -17.00 -17.00
C GLU A 89 16.72 -16.45 -16.54
N GLY A 90 17.68 -17.35 -16.30
CA GLY A 90 19.00 -16.98 -15.79
C GLY A 90 19.13 -16.99 -14.26
N ILE A 91 18.08 -17.35 -13.52
CA ILE A 91 18.09 -17.51 -12.06
C ILE A 91 17.97 -18.99 -11.68
N GLY A 92 19.06 -19.57 -11.20
CA GLY A 92 19.06 -20.89 -10.55
C GLY A 92 18.91 -20.78 -9.04
N SER A 93 18.81 -21.92 -8.35
CA SER A 93 18.63 -22.00 -6.89
C SER A 93 19.64 -21.19 -6.07
N SER A 94 20.93 -21.22 -6.44
CA SER A 94 21.97 -20.44 -5.75
C SER A 94 21.78 -18.92 -5.89
N ARG A 95 21.24 -18.46 -7.02
CA ARG A 95 20.95 -17.04 -7.26
C ARG A 95 19.67 -16.58 -6.59
N VAL A 96 18.69 -17.47 -6.42
CA VAL A 96 17.49 -17.20 -5.62
C VAL A 96 17.88 -16.85 -4.19
N GLN A 97 18.75 -17.66 -3.56
CA GLN A 97 19.18 -17.38 -2.18
C GLN A 97 19.93 -16.06 -2.10
N LYS A 98 20.90 -15.83 -3.01
CA LYS A 98 21.64 -14.56 -3.05
C LYS A 98 20.74 -13.34 -3.22
N LEU A 99 19.70 -13.43 -4.05
CA LEU A 99 18.70 -12.37 -4.20
C LEU A 99 17.95 -12.10 -2.90
N LYS A 100 17.50 -13.15 -2.20
CA LYS A 100 16.83 -13.01 -0.91
C LYS A 100 17.73 -12.40 0.15
N ASP A 101 18.99 -12.85 0.24
CA ASP A 101 19.98 -12.29 1.17
C ASP A 101 20.25 -10.80 0.88
N GLU A 102 20.10 -10.39 -0.38
CA GLU A 102 20.21 -9.01 -0.86
C GLU A 102 18.88 -8.23 -0.82
N GLY A 103 17.83 -8.77 -0.18
CA GLY A 103 16.52 -8.11 0.01
C GLY A 103 15.57 -8.17 -1.19
N VAL A 104 15.87 -8.97 -2.21
CA VAL A 104 14.99 -9.17 -3.38
C VAL A 104 14.13 -10.41 -3.18
N GLU A 105 12.91 -10.20 -2.69
CA GLU A 105 12.05 -11.27 -2.19
C GLU A 105 11.21 -11.97 -3.28
N ASN A 106 10.78 -11.25 -4.31
CA ASN A 106 9.83 -11.73 -5.31
C ASN A 106 10.10 -11.20 -6.72
N VAL A 107 9.42 -11.76 -7.71
CA VAL A 107 9.63 -11.45 -9.14
C VAL A 107 9.23 -10.00 -9.47
N GLN A 108 8.23 -9.46 -8.78
CA GLN A 108 7.80 -8.07 -8.92
C GLN A 108 8.92 -7.11 -8.50
N HIS A 109 9.51 -7.31 -7.32
CA HIS A 109 10.64 -6.53 -6.85
C HIS A 109 11.83 -6.66 -7.81
N LEU A 110 12.17 -7.88 -8.26
CA LEU A 110 13.26 -8.03 -9.23
C LEU A 110 13.00 -7.26 -10.55
N ALA A 111 11.74 -7.18 -11.00
CA ALA A 111 11.38 -6.48 -12.23
C ALA A 111 11.51 -4.94 -12.13
N THR A 112 11.53 -4.37 -10.92
CA THR A 112 11.73 -2.92 -10.70
C THR A 112 13.20 -2.52 -10.67
N LEU A 113 14.11 -3.45 -10.37
CA LEU A 113 15.55 -3.17 -10.30
C LEU A 113 16.14 -2.79 -11.66
N HIS A 114 17.06 -1.83 -11.66
CA HIS A 114 17.86 -1.49 -12.83
C HIS A 114 18.88 -2.61 -13.12
N PRO A 115 19.20 -2.94 -14.39
CA PRO A 115 20.17 -3.99 -14.72
C PRO A 115 21.53 -3.85 -14.01
N THR A 116 22.00 -2.63 -13.76
CA THR A 116 23.26 -2.39 -13.01
C THR A 116 23.18 -2.79 -11.54
N GLU A 117 21.99 -2.73 -10.92
CA GLU A 117 21.80 -3.21 -9.55
C GLU A 117 21.77 -4.73 -9.52
N ILE A 118 21.13 -5.35 -10.52
CA ILE A 118 21.11 -6.80 -10.68
C ILE A 118 22.52 -7.35 -10.90
N GLU A 119 23.34 -6.67 -11.72
CA GLU A 119 24.75 -6.99 -11.91
C GLU A 119 25.52 -7.02 -10.58
N LYS A 120 25.37 -5.99 -9.74
CA LYS A 120 26.02 -5.90 -8.43
C LYS A 120 25.54 -6.98 -7.47
N LYS A 121 24.22 -7.12 -7.30
CA LYS A 121 23.60 -8.07 -6.35
C LYS A 121 23.90 -9.52 -6.73
N LEU A 122 23.88 -9.86 -8.03
CA LEU A 122 24.09 -11.23 -8.47
C LEU A 122 25.54 -11.56 -8.85
N ASP A 123 26.40 -10.55 -9.00
CA ASP A 123 27.75 -10.68 -9.56
C ASP A 123 27.71 -11.35 -10.96
N VAL A 124 27.04 -10.67 -11.91
CA VAL A 124 26.82 -11.15 -13.28
C VAL A 124 27.08 -10.05 -14.29
N GLY A 125 27.63 -10.38 -15.46
CA GLY A 125 27.90 -9.37 -16.49
C GLY A 125 26.62 -8.70 -17.03
N ALA A 126 26.76 -7.43 -17.42
CA ALA A 126 25.68 -6.53 -17.88
C ALA A 126 24.65 -7.18 -18.83
N GLY A 127 25.08 -7.95 -19.84
CA GLY A 127 24.15 -8.60 -20.77
C GLY A 127 23.23 -9.62 -20.09
N LYS A 128 23.76 -10.39 -19.14
CA LYS A 128 22.96 -11.36 -18.37
C LYS A 128 22.03 -10.67 -17.38
N ALA A 129 22.45 -9.54 -16.81
CA ALA A 129 21.61 -8.74 -15.94
C ALA A 129 20.42 -8.14 -16.71
N ASP A 130 20.64 -7.68 -17.94
CA ASP A 130 19.58 -7.20 -18.83
C ASP A 130 18.59 -8.32 -19.19
N ASP A 131 19.09 -9.51 -19.55
CA ASP A 131 18.26 -10.68 -19.83
C ASP A 131 17.37 -11.07 -18.62
N ILE A 132 17.94 -11.07 -17.42
CA ILE A 132 17.22 -11.34 -16.16
C ILE A 132 16.14 -10.28 -15.93
N SER A 133 16.49 -8.99 -16.04
CA SER A 133 15.53 -7.87 -15.87
C SER A 133 14.37 -7.99 -16.85
N ASN A 134 14.66 -8.26 -18.12
CA ASN A 134 13.65 -8.41 -19.16
C ASN A 134 12.78 -9.66 -18.93
N SER A 135 13.35 -10.76 -18.44
CA SER A 135 12.60 -11.98 -18.10
C SER A 135 11.65 -11.74 -16.92
N ALA A 136 12.11 -11.09 -15.86
CA ALA A 136 11.26 -10.71 -14.72
C ALA A 136 10.11 -9.80 -15.17
N LYS A 137 10.39 -8.76 -15.97
CA LYS A 137 9.37 -7.86 -16.53
C LYS A 137 8.36 -8.61 -17.41
N ARG A 138 8.78 -9.59 -18.20
CA ARG A 138 7.87 -10.44 -18.99
C ARG A 138 6.93 -11.25 -18.09
N LEU A 139 7.45 -11.87 -17.04
CA LEU A 139 6.63 -12.63 -16.08
C LEU A 139 5.61 -11.73 -15.39
N VAL A 140 6.05 -10.58 -14.87
CA VAL A 140 5.16 -9.58 -14.22
C VAL A 140 4.10 -9.07 -15.19
N ARG A 141 4.47 -8.81 -16.44
CA ARG A 141 3.50 -8.41 -17.47
C ARG A 141 2.47 -9.51 -17.73
N LYS A 142 2.86 -10.79 -17.69
CA LYS A 142 1.99 -11.91 -18.03
C LYS A 142 1.12 -12.38 -16.87
N TYR A 143 1.66 -12.38 -15.65
CA TYR A 143 1.06 -13.01 -14.45
C TYR A 143 0.98 -12.09 -13.23
N GLY A 144 1.50 -10.86 -13.31
CA GLY A 144 1.58 -9.94 -12.16
C GLY A 144 0.26 -9.33 -11.72
N ALA A 145 -0.73 -9.24 -12.61
CA ALA A 145 -2.08 -8.86 -12.26
C ALA A 145 -2.97 -10.10 -12.19
N LYS A 146 -3.43 -10.43 -10.98
CA LYS A 146 -4.38 -11.52 -10.74
C LYS A 146 -5.74 -10.96 -10.38
N LEU A 147 -6.78 -11.58 -10.91
CA LEU A 147 -8.14 -11.29 -10.47
C LEU A 147 -8.39 -12.09 -9.18
N THR A 148 -8.57 -11.37 -8.09
CA THR A 148 -9.02 -11.93 -6.81
C THR A 148 -10.50 -11.61 -6.66
N SER A 149 -11.29 -12.56 -6.17
CA SER A 149 -12.72 -12.26 -5.93
C SER A 149 -12.87 -11.24 -4.80
N ALA A 150 -13.87 -10.36 -4.88
CA ALA A 150 -14.14 -9.40 -3.80
C ALA A 150 -14.34 -10.09 -2.44
N ARG A 151 -14.92 -11.29 -2.43
CA ARG A 151 -15.09 -12.11 -1.23
C ARG A 151 -13.74 -12.52 -0.64
N GLU A 152 -12.87 -13.09 -1.46
CA GLU A 152 -11.54 -13.53 -1.02
C GLU A 152 -10.71 -12.37 -0.49
N LEU A 153 -10.66 -11.25 -1.21
CA LEU A 153 -9.97 -10.04 -0.75
C LEU A 153 -10.50 -9.55 0.60
N THR A 154 -11.83 -9.57 0.79
CA THR A 154 -12.47 -9.16 2.05
C THR A 154 -12.12 -10.10 3.19
N GLU A 155 -12.15 -11.42 2.96
CA GLU A 155 -11.82 -12.41 3.99
C GLU A 155 -10.34 -12.39 4.36
N GLU A 156 -9.43 -12.16 3.40
CA GLU A 156 -8.02 -11.95 3.69
C GLU A 156 -7.80 -10.67 4.52
N ARG A 157 -8.44 -9.55 4.15
CA ARG A 157 -8.35 -8.30 4.93
C ARG A 157 -8.78 -8.51 6.39
N LYS A 158 -9.87 -9.24 6.64
CA LYS A 158 -10.36 -9.54 8.00
C LYS A 158 -9.37 -10.34 8.84
N LYS A 159 -8.54 -11.18 8.23
CA LYS A 159 -7.55 -12.00 8.94
C LYS A 159 -6.33 -11.17 9.35
N ILE A 160 -5.87 -10.30 8.44
CA ILE A 160 -4.62 -9.56 8.62
C ILE A 160 -4.82 -8.25 9.39
N VAL A 161 -5.85 -7.47 9.08
CA VAL A 161 -6.04 -6.13 9.66
C VAL A 161 -6.41 -6.26 11.13
N LYS A 162 -5.63 -5.60 11.98
CA LYS A 162 -5.90 -5.41 13.40
C LYS A 162 -6.31 -3.96 13.63
N ARG A 163 -6.78 -3.66 14.84
CA ARG A 163 -7.15 -2.29 15.23
C ARG A 163 -6.51 -1.95 16.56
N ILE A 164 -6.02 -0.72 16.65
CA ILE A 164 -5.52 -0.14 17.90
C ILE A 164 -6.67 0.71 18.47
N PRO A 165 -7.24 0.34 19.62
CA PRO A 165 -8.32 1.11 20.23
C PRO A 165 -7.80 2.48 20.69
N THR A 166 -8.67 3.48 20.73
CA THR A 166 -8.36 4.81 21.26
C THR A 166 -8.52 4.88 22.76
N GLY A 167 -9.21 3.92 23.39
CA GLY A 167 -9.50 3.92 24.83
C GLY A 167 -10.78 4.68 25.22
N ALA A 168 -11.51 5.16 24.20
CA ALA A 168 -12.82 5.79 24.34
C ALA A 168 -13.80 4.95 23.52
N ASP A 169 -14.71 4.24 24.18
CA ASP A 169 -15.56 3.23 23.56
C ASP A 169 -16.50 3.83 22.50
N ASP A 170 -16.96 5.07 22.72
CA ASP A 170 -17.78 5.79 21.75
C ASP A 170 -16.98 6.12 20.49
N LEU A 171 -15.73 6.57 20.66
CA LEU A 171 -14.83 6.88 19.55
C LEU A 171 -14.45 5.62 18.78
N ASP A 172 -14.10 4.56 19.49
CA ASP A 172 -13.74 3.26 18.92
C ASP A 172 -14.91 2.68 18.14
N SER A 173 -16.11 2.65 18.73
CA SER A 173 -17.34 2.21 18.04
C SER A 173 -17.60 3.00 16.77
N ALA A 174 -17.38 4.32 16.82
CA ALA A 174 -17.59 5.21 15.70
C ALA A 174 -16.61 4.96 14.53
N ILE A 175 -15.36 4.58 14.82
CA ILE A 175 -14.36 4.28 13.78
C ILE A 175 -14.21 2.79 13.45
N GLY A 176 -15.12 1.95 13.95
CA GLY A 176 -15.17 0.52 13.64
C GLY A 176 -14.25 -0.35 14.52
N GLY A 177 -13.95 0.10 15.73
CA GLY A 177 -13.19 -0.61 16.77
C GLY A 177 -11.74 -0.14 16.92
N GLY A 178 -11.42 1.08 16.50
CA GLY A 178 -10.06 1.64 16.57
C GLY A 178 -9.39 1.86 15.21
N PHE A 179 -8.17 2.40 15.25
CA PHE A 179 -7.36 2.70 14.06
C PHE A 179 -6.82 1.42 13.43
N GLU A 180 -7.08 1.23 12.13
CA GLU A 180 -6.66 0.04 11.39
C GLU A 180 -5.14 -0.03 11.22
N THR A 181 -4.56 -1.22 11.42
CA THR A 181 -3.25 -1.56 10.84
C THR A 181 -3.38 -1.73 9.33
N ASN A 182 -2.26 -1.81 8.61
CA ASN A 182 -2.28 -1.85 7.14
C ASN A 182 -2.96 -0.60 6.53
N ALA A 183 -2.81 0.54 7.22
CA ALA A 183 -3.43 1.80 6.82
C ALA A 183 -2.61 3.01 7.28
N VAL A 184 -2.64 4.06 6.46
CA VAL A 184 -2.12 5.39 6.81
C VAL A 184 -3.29 6.28 7.22
N SER A 185 -3.30 6.77 8.46
CA SER A 185 -4.34 7.65 8.99
C SER A 185 -3.79 9.03 9.32
N SER A 186 -4.47 10.07 8.86
CA SER A 186 -4.09 11.47 9.06
C SER A 186 -5.06 12.19 10.00
N ILE A 187 -4.52 12.75 11.08
CA ILE A 187 -5.26 13.48 12.11
C ILE A 187 -4.89 14.97 12.04
N TYR A 188 -5.86 15.80 11.68
CA TYR A 188 -5.72 17.23 11.45
C TYR A 188 -6.24 18.04 12.63
N GLY A 189 -5.62 19.18 12.93
CA GLY A 189 -6.20 20.12 13.89
C GLY A 189 -5.24 21.21 14.35
N PRO A 190 -5.76 22.31 14.91
CA PRO A 190 -4.95 23.36 15.54
C PRO A 190 -4.03 22.84 16.64
N SER A 191 -3.06 23.64 17.06
CA SER A 191 -2.30 23.36 18.27
C SER A 191 -3.25 23.22 19.47
N SER A 192 -2.85 22.37 20.43
CA SER A 192 -3.58 22.15 21.69
C SER A 192 -4.99 21.55 21.57
N THR A 193 -5.30 20.85 20.46
CA THR A 193 -6.58 20.13 20.29
C THR A 193 -6.52 18.65 20.62
N GLY A 194 -5.57 18.19 21.44
CA GLY A 194 -5.52 16.79 21.88
C GLY A 194 -4.92 15.79 20.87
N LYS A 195 -4.39 16.22 19.72
CA LYS A 195 -3.76 15.32 18.74
C LYS A 195 -2.62 14.47 19.33
N THR A 196 -1.64 15.12 19.96
CA THR A 196 -0.51 14.43 20.60
C THR A 196 -0.97 13.50 21.73
N GLN A 197 -2.02 13.88 22.46
CA GLN A 197 -2.61 13.03 23.52
C GLN A 197 -3.22 11.77 22.91
N LEU A 198 -4.00 11.90 21.84
CA LEU A 198 -4.54 10.75 21.11
C LEU A 198 -3.42 9.85 20.55
N VAL A 199 -2.36 10.43 19.98
CA VAL A 199 -1.24 9.65 19.46
C VAL A 199 -0.47 8.93 20.58
N HIS A 200 -0.20 9.59 21.72
CA HIS A 200 0.41 8.93 22.88
C HIS A 200 -0.45 7.76 23.38
N GLN A 201 -1.78 7.93 23.42
CA GLN A 201 -2.66 6.84 23.80
C GLN A 201 -2.60 5.67 22.81
N LEU A 202 -2.58 5.94 21.50
CA LEU A 202 -2.42 4.90 20.49
C LEU A 202 -1.08 4.17 20.61
N VAL A 203 0.00 4.88 21.00
CA VAL A 203 1.30 4.26 21.30
C VAL A 203 1.17 3.29 22.48
N VAL A 204 0.55 3.72 23.58
CA VAL A 204 0.33 2.86 24.75
C VAL A 204 -0.53 1.66 24.38
N ASN A 205 -1.68 1.88 23.72
CA ASN A 205 -2.63 0.83 23.35
C ASN A 205 -2.07 -0.13 22.29
N CYS A 206 -1.12 0.29 21.46
CA CYS A 206 -0.40 -0.63 20.57
C CYS A 206 0.39 -1.66 21.38
N VAL A 207 1.12 -1.22 22.40
CA VAL A 207 1.89 -2.11 23.25
C VAL A 207 0.96 -2.98 24.09
N THR A 208 -0.02 -2.36 24.77
CA THR A 208 -0.84 -3.06 25.77
C THR A 208 -1.94 -3.92 25.16
N ASP A 209 -2.62 -3.48 24.09
CA ASP A 209 -3.78 -4.18 23.54
C ASP A 209 -3.45 -4.98 22.27
N LEU A 210 -2.54 -4.47 21.43
CA LEU A 210 -2.08 -5.21 20.25
C LEU A 210 -0.89 -6.13 20.56
N GLY A 211 -0.18 -5.91 21.68
CA GLY A 211 0.97 -6.72 22.08
C GLY A 211 2.18 -6.53 21.15
N ARG A 212 2.32 -5.33 20.56
CA ARG A 212 3.35 -5.00 19.58
C ARG A 212 4.00 -3.68 19.93
N GLU A 213 5.29 -3.57 19.64
CA GLU A 213 6.05 -2.36 19.87
C GLU A 213 5.54 -1.18 19.03
N ALA A 214 5.89 0.03 19.44
CA ALA A 214 5.52 1.26 18.74
C ALA A 214 6.77 2.11 18.44
N ILE A 215 6.78 2.73 17.27
CA ILE A 215 7.78 3.74 16.90
C ILE A 215 7.11 5.12 16.89
N PHE A 216 7.70 6.08 17.59
CA PHE A 216 7.27 7.48 17.59
C PHE A 216 8.37 8.36 16.98
N ILE A 217 8.07 8.99 15.85
CA ILE A 217 8.91 10.03 15.25
C ILE A 217 8.38 11.39 15.71
N GLU A 218 9.13 12.00 16.60
CA GLU A 218 8.92 13.37 17.02
C GLU A 218 9.56 14.31 15.99
N THR A 219 8.81 15.30 15.49
CA THR A 219 9.34 16.31 14.55
C THR A 219 9.25 17.73 15.11
N GLU A 220 8.48 17.92 16.18
CA GLU A 220 8.39 19.18 16.93
C GLU A 220 8.97 18.95 18.33
N PRO A 221 9.76 19.90 18.86
CA PRO A 221 10.53 19.67 20.07
C PRO A 221 9.64 19.48 21.31
N GLN A 222 9.95 18.43 22.06
CA GLN A 222 9.38 18.08 23.36
C GLN A 222 7.87 17.74 23.35
N ASN A 223 7.39 17.17 22.24
CA ASN A 223 6.07 16.54 22.16
C ASN A 223 6.05 15.20 22.87
N PHE A 224 7.08 14.35 22.69
CA PHE A 224 7.14 13.07 23.38
C PHE A 224 7.51 13.30 24.86
N ARG A 225 6.69 12.76 25.77
CA ARG A 225 6.87 12.89 27.22
C ARG A 225 6.72 11.53 27.87
N GLY A 226 7.82 10.96 28.34
CA GLY A 226 7.83 9.65 29.00
C GLY A 226 6.92 9.62 30.22
N GLU A 227 6.86 10.70 31.00
CA GLU A 227 5.96 10.82 32.15
C GLU A 227 4.48 10.69 31.74
N ARG A 228 4.13 11.19 30.55
CA ARG A 228 2.75 11.09 30.04
C ARG A 228 2.43 9.68 29.52
N ILE A 229 3.40 9.01 28.90
CA ILE A 229 3.27 7.61 28.51
C ILE A 229 3.04 6.73 29.75
N LYS A 230 3.82 6.97 30.81
CA LYS A 230 3.68 6.26 32.08
C LYS A 230 2.29 6.47 32.68
N SER A 231 1.81 7.72 32.77
CA SER A 231 0.49 7.99 33.35
C SER A 231 -0.64 7.31 32.58
N MET A 232 -0.56 7.26 31.25
CA MET A 232 -1.52 6.54 30.40
C MET A 232 -1.41 5.01 30.53
N ALA A 233 -0.26 4.50 30.94
CA ALA A 233 0.01 3.08 31.11
C ALA A 233 -0.25 2.57 32.53
N GLU A 234 -0.53 3.44 33.51
CA GLU A 234 -0.78 3.07 34.91
C GLU A 234 -1.86 1.98 35.05
N ARG A 235 -2.94 2.09 34.27
CA ARG A 235 -4.02 1.08 34.24
C ARG A 235 -3.65 -0.25 33.60
N HIS A 236 -2.43 -0.36 33.07
CA HIS A 236 -1.88 -1.52 32.37
C HIS A 236 -0.58 -2.02 33.02
N GLU A 237 -0.24 -1.57 34.23
CA GLU A 237 0.96 -1.99 34.95
C GLU A 237 1.04 -3.50 35.15
N ASP A 238 -0.10 -4.19 35.22
CA ASP A 238 -0.19 -5.65 35.32
C ASP A 238 0.35 -6.39 34.07
N LYS A 239 0.53 -5.69 32.95
CA LYS A 239 1.07 -6.24 31.70
C LYS A 239 2.60 -6.19 31.63
N PHE A 240 3.28 -5.59 32.61
CA PHE A 240 4.73 -5.39 32.59
C PHE A 240 5.41 -5.94 33.85
N ASP A 241 6.59 -6.56 33.68
CA ASP A 241 7.32 -7.19 34.79
C ASP A 241 8.01 -6.17 35.71
N GLU A 242 8.28 -4.96 35.22
CA GLU A 242 8.97 -3.90 35.94
C GLU A 242 8.23 -2.55 35.84
N PRO A 243 8.39 -1.67 36.84
CA PRO A 243 7.91 -0.29 36.75
C PRO A 243 8.44 0.36 35.47
N ASP A 244 7.57 1.09 34.77
CA ASP A 244 7.89 1.73 33.48
C ASP A 244 8.26 0.76 32.34
N GLY A 245 8.03 -0.55 32.49
CA GLY A 245 8.43 -1.56 31.50
C GLY A 245 7.92 -1.30 30.08
N ILE A 246 6.78 -0.62 29.93
CA ILE A 246 6.23 -0.17 28.64
C ILE A 246 7.23 0.67 27.82
N MET A 247 8.12 1.41 28.48
CA MET A 247 9.10 2.27 27.81
C MET A 247 10.11 1.46 27.00
N ASN A 248 10.33 0.18 27.32
CA ASN A 248 11.21 -0.70 26.57
C ASN A 248 10.63 -1.05 25.19
N ASP A 249 9.31 -1.02 25.05
CA ASP A 249 8.57 -1.38 23.83
C ASP A 249 8.21 -0.16 22.95
N ILE A 250 8.73 1.02 23.29
CA ILE A 250 8.48 2.27 22.58
C ILE A 250 9.80 2.87 22.10
N GLN A 251 10.01 2.86 20.78
CA GLN A 251 11.20 3.45 20.15
C GLN A 251 10.92 4.88 19.70
N VAL A 252 11.86 5.79 19.96
CA VAL A 252 11.67 7.22 19.67
C VAL A 252 12.78 7.78 18.80
N ILE A 253 12.39 8.43 17.71
CA ILE A 253 13.28 9.33 16.95
C ILE A 253 12.93 10.76 17.35
N SER A 254 13.86 11.44 18.04
CA SER A 254 13.63 12.79 18.57
C SER A 254 13.71 13.87 17.49
N SER A 255 13.05 15.02 17.72
CA SER A 255 12.95 16.10 16.73
C SER A 255 14.31 16.62 16.24
N GLY A 256 15.33 16.61 17.10
CA GLY A 256 16.69 17.04 16.74
C GLY A 256 17.36 16.16 15.69
N GLN A 257 16.89 14.93 15.51
CA GLN A 257 17.37 14.00 14.48
C GLN A 257 16.63 14.18 13.15
N VAL A 258 15.53 14.94 13.13
CA VAL A 258 14.64 15.07 11.98
C VAL A 258 14.40 16.54 11.58
N PRO A 259 15.46 17.31 11.23
CA PRO A 259 15.37 18.75 11.01
C PRO A 259 14.68 19.16 9.69
N SER A 260 14.39 18.22 8.78
CA SER A 260 13.82 18.54 7.46
C SER A 260 12.96 17.41 6.92
N ALA A 261 12.13 17.69 5.90
CA ALA A 261 11.27 16.68 5.29
C ALA A 261 12.11 15.57 4.65
N LYS A 262 13.23 15.93 4.02
CA LYS A 262 14.15 14.95 3.43
C LYS A 262 14.79 14.03 4.49
N VAL A 263 15.14 14.56 5.67
CA VAL A 263 15.68 13.73 6.75
C VAL A 263 14.59 12.84 7.36
N LEU A 264 13.35 13.35 7.46
CA LEU A 264 12.19 12.52 7.84
C LEU A 264 12.00 11.34 6.88
N TYR A 265 12.13 11.55 5.57
CA TYR A 265 12.08 10.47 4.59
C TYR A 265 13.17 9.42 4.84
N ASN A 266 14.39 9.84 5.16
CA ASN A 266 15.47 8.92 5.46
C ASN A 266 15.25 8.16 6.78
N ALA A 267 14.62 8.80 7.78
CA ALA A 267 14.30 8.16 9.05
C ALA A 267 13.38 6.94 8.89
N TYR A 268 12.56 6.90 7.83
CA TYR A 268 11.75 5.73 7.49
C TYR A 268 12.60 4.47 7.28
N GLN A 269 13.80 4.60 6.70
CA GLN A 269 14.70 3.46 6.52
C GLN A 269 15.24 2.93 7.85
N THR A 270 15.49 3.82 8.82
CA THR A 270 15.83 3.41 10.19
C THR A 270 14.68 2.62 10.81
N CYS A 271 13.44 3.10 10.66
CA CYS A 271 12.26 2.38 11.14
C CYS A 271 12.11 1.03 10.45
N ILE A 272 12.17 0.97 9.12
CA ILE A 272 12.07 -0.28 8.35
C ILE A 272 13.08 -1.32 8.81
N ASN A 273 14.35 -0.93 9.00
CA ASN A 273 15.38 -1.85 9.48
C ASN A 273 15.04 -2.39 10.88
N TYR A 274 14.53 -1.56 11.78
CA TYR A 274 14.09 -1.99 13.09
C TYR A 274 12.87 -2.92 13.02
N MET A 275 11.89 -2.59 12.19
CA MET A 275 10.64 -3.35 12.01
C MET A 275 10.86 -4.72 11.34
N ARG A 276 11.98 -4.92 10.65
CA ARG A 276 12.37 -6.24 10.10
C ARG A 276 12.80 -7.24 11.18
N GLU A 277 13.30 -6.74 12.31
CA GLU A 277 13.80 -7.56 13.41
C GLU A 277 12.82 -7.62 14.59
N ASN A 278 11.89 -6.66 14.69
CA ASN A 278 11.02 -6.48 15.84
C ASN A 278 9.54 -6.37 15.41
N SER A 279 8.63 -6.82 16.27
CA SER A 279 7.20 -6.84 15.98
C SER A 279 6.55 -5.49 16.30
N VAL A 280 6.70 -4.52 15.40
CA VAL A 280 6.15 -3.16 15.56
C VAL A 280 4.76 -3.05 14.96
N GLY A 281 3.77 -2.62 15.73
CA GLY A 281 2.37 -2.47 15.31
C GLY A 281 1.95 -1.05 14.93
N LEU A 282 2.74 -0.04 15.32
CA LEU A 282 2.43 1.37 15.11
C LEU A 282 3.68 2.16 14.73
N LEU A 283 3.55 3.00 13.69
CA LEU A 283 4.47 4.09 13.39
C LEU A 283 3.72 5.42 13.49
N ALA A 284 4.00 6.18 14.55
CA ALA A 284 3.43 7.51 14.77
C ALA A 284 4.42 8.61 14.35
N ILE A 285 3.92 9.64 13.64
CA ILE A 285 4.70 10.81 13.24
C ILE A 285 3.98 12.09 13.70
N ASP A 286 4.49 12.72 14.76
CA ASP A 286 3.88 13.90 15.39
C ASP A 286 4.84 15.12 15.35
N SER A 287 4.67 16.07 14.43
CA SER A 287 3.74 16.09 13.30
C SER A 287 4.42 15.87 11.96
N TRP A 288 3.82 15.02 11.11
CA TRP A 288 4.34 14.78 9.77
C TRP A 288 4.45 16.08 8.95
N SER A 289 3.51 17.01 9.16
CA SER A 289 3.47 18.28 8.42
C SER A 289 4.52 19.32 8.85
N ALA A 290 5.11 19.21 10.05
CA ALA A 290 5.98 20.25 10.60
C ALA A 290 7.27 20.49 9.79
N PRO A 291 8.05 19.46 9.40
CA PRO A 291 9.27 19.67 8.61
C PRO A 291 8.99 20.34 7.25
N PHE A 292 7.88 19.96 6.59
CA PHE A 292 7.47 20.59 5.32
C PHE A 292 7.13 22.07 5.48
N ARG A 293 6.59 22.46 6.64
CA ARG A 293 6.25 23.86 6.93
C ARG A 293 7.50 24.70 7.18
N GLN A 294 8.51 24.12 7.82
CA GLN A 294 9.76 24.82 8.14
C GLN A 294 10.66 24.95 6.92
N GLU A 295 10.68 23.94 6.05
CA GLU A 295 11.57 23.87 4.88
C GLU A 295 11.02 24.60 3.65
N PHE A 296 9.72 24.46 3.36
CA PHE A 296 9.11 25.04 2.16
C PHE A 296 8.32 26.31 2.49
N PHE A 297 8.94 27.47 2.30
CA PHE A 297 8.36 28.78 2.55
C PHE A 297 7.98 29.48 1.24
N GLY A 298 6.81 30.13 1.21
CA GLY A 298 6.33 30.86 0.04
C GLY A 298 5.55 30.01 -0.96
N ARG A 299 4.78 30.68 -1.83
CA ARG A 299 3.88 30.02 -2.79
C ARG A 299 4.64 29.39 -3.96
N GLU A 300 5.81 29.93 -4.27
CA GLU A 300 6.74 29.49 -5.29
C GLU A 300 7.26 28.07 -5.05
N GLN A 301 7.33 27.64 -3.79
CA GLN A 301 7.82 26.31 -3.41
C GLN A 301 6.72 25.24 -3.28
N LEU A 302 5.45 25.58 -3.56
CA LEU A 302 4.34 24.62 -3.45
C LEU A 302 4.49 23.40 -4.37
N SER A 303 5.08 23.60 -5.56
CA SER A 303 5.39 22.50 -6.48
C SER A 303 6.42 21.54 -5.87
N ASP A 304 7.50 22.08 -5.31
CA ASP A 304 8.57 21.27 -4.74
C ASP A 304 8.13 20.58 -3.44
N GLN A 305 7.36 21.28 -2.60
CA GLN A 305 6.68 20.68 -1.46
C GLN A 305 5.81 19.49 -1.92
N GLY A 306 4.97 19.68 -2.93
CA GLY A 306 4.11 18.62 -3.46
C GLY A 306 4.89 17.44 -4.06
N ARG A 307 6.05 17.69 -4.67
CA ARG A 307 6.97 16.63 -5.15
C ARG A 307 7.59 15.87 -3.98
N GLU A 308 8.01 16.55 -2.93
CA GLU A 308 8.59 15.89 -1.75
C GLU A 308 7.51 15.06 -1.04
N GLN A 309 6.31 15.60 -0.80
CA GLN A 309 5.19 14.85 -0.21
C GLN A 309 4.88 13.55 -0.98
N ARG A 310 4.96 13.57 -2.32
CA ARG A 310 4.75 12.40 -3.18
C ARG A 310 5.81 11.31 -3.01
N ARG A 311 6.97 11.62 -2.43
CA ARG A 311 7.97 10.61 -2.07
C ARG A 311 7.62 9.90 -0.76
N HIS A 312 7.03 10.61 0.20
CA HIS A 312 6.75 10.05 1.52
C HIS A 312 5.56 9.07 1.54
N PHE A 313 4.43 9.44 0.93
CA PHE A 313 3.20 8.65 1.08
C PHE A 313 3.28 7.22 0.54
N PRO A 314 3.91 6.95 -0.64
CA PRO A 314 4.13 5.59 -1.09
C PRO A 314 4.95 4.78 -0.08
N GLU A 315 6.05 5.33 0.44
CA GLU A 315 6.89 4.65 1.44
C GLU A 315 6.11 4.35 2.73
N LEU A 316 5.29 5.30 3.20
CA LEU A 316 4.46 5.11 4.39
C LEU A 316 3.39 4.04 4.18
N GLN A 317 2.82 3.96 2.97
CA GLN A 317 1.87 2.90 2.62
C GLN A 317 2.59 1.55 2.52
N ASP A 318 3.78 1.50 1.92
CA ASP A 318 4.60 0.30 1.84
C ASP A 318 4.98 -0.20 3.25
N ILE A 319 5.32 0.70 4.19
CA ILE A 319 5.55 0.35 5.61
C ILE A 319 4.29 -0.24 6.25
N ALA A 320 3.13 0.40 6.03
CA ALA A 320 1.86 -0.12 6.56
C ALA A 320 1.55 -1.50 5.99
N ASP A 321 1.86 -1.74 4.72
CA ASP A 321 1.61 -2.98 3.99
C ASP A 321 2.58 -4.11 4.38
N GLU A 322 3.89 -3.85 4.36
CA GLU A 322 4.96 -4.81 4.67
C GLU A 322 4.86 -5.31 6.11
N PHE A 323 4.67 -4.40 7.08
CA PHE A 323 4.70 -4.74 8.49
C PHE A 323 3.31 -4.92 9.11
N ASN A 324 2.23 -4.77 8.33
CA ASN A 324 0.86 -4.72 8.84
C ASN A 324 0.79 -3.80 10.08
N ALA A 325 1.29 -2.58 9.94
CA ALA A 325 1.35 -1.58 11.00
C ALA A 325 0.33 -0.48 10.75
N ALA A 326 -0.15 0.16 11.81
CA ALA A 326 -0.89 1.41 11.70
C ALA A 326 0.13 2.55 11.53
N VAL A 327 -0.03 3.38 10.51
CA VAL A 327 0.78 4.58 10.33
C VAL A 327 -0.07 5.80 10.66
N ILE A 328 0.27 6.51 11.73
CA ILE A 328 -0.50 7.65 12.23
C ILE A 328 0.28 8.93 12.01
N LEU A 329 -0.31 9.86 11.24
CA LEU A 329 0.28 11.15 10.91
C LEU A 329 -0.55 12.26 11.56
N THR A 330 0.08 13.13 12.34
CA THR A 330 -0.59 14.38 12.71
C THR A 330 -0.24 15.49 11.73
N HIS A 331 -1.21 16.36 11.50
CA HIS A 331 -1.09 17.52 10.64
C HIS A 331 -1.56 18.76 11.39
N GLN A 332 -0.82 19.84 11.22
CA GLN A 332 -1.23 21.16 11.69
C GLN A 332 -2.40 21.68 10.85
N ALA A 333 -3.13 22.66 11.37
CA ALA A 333 -4.24 23.31 10.65
C ALA A 333 -4.05 24.83 10.62
N TYR A 334 -4.47 25.45 9.51
CA TYR A 334 -4.37 26.88 9.28
C TYR A 334 -5.72 27.59 9.49
N SER A 335 -5.66 28.84 9.96
CA SER A 335 -6.82 29.72 9.92
C SER A 335 -7.16 30.06 8.47
N VAL A 336 -8.46 30.13 8.20
CA VAL A 336 -8.99 30.61 6.92
C VAL A 336 -9.57 32.00 7.18
N PRO A 337 -8.98 33.10 6.67
CA PRO A 337 -9.46 34.46 6.96
C PRO A 337 -10.81 34.78 6.34
N ASP A 338 -11.12 34.17 5.19
CA ASP A 338 -12.33 34.43 4.42
C ASP A 338 -13.50 33.55 4.90
N SER A 339 -14.62 34.18 5.27
CA SER A 339 -15.80 33.49 5.82
C SER A 339 -16.47 32.56 4.79
N GLY A 340 -16.47 32.92 3.50
CA GLY A 340 -16.99 32.06 2.44
C GLY A 340 -16.19 30.76 2.30
N GLN A 341 -14.86 30.85 2.37
CA GLN A 341 -13.97 29.69 2.38
C GLN A 341 -14.10 28.87 3.67
N GLN A 342 -14.35 29.50 4.82
CA GLN A 342 -14.61 28.78 6.08
C GLN A 342 -15.84 27.87 5.95
N TYR A 343 -16.95 28.35 5.37
CA TYR A 343 -18.14 27.52 5.15
C TYR A 343 -17.83 26.28 4.29
N GLN A 344 -17.04 26.46 3.24
CA GLN A 344 -16.61 25.34 2.40
C GLN A 344 -15.68 24.37 3.13
N GLN A 345 -14.83 24.85 4.05
CA GLN A 345 -13.99 23.98 4.88
C GLN A 345 -14.83 23.19 5.89
N ILE A 346 -15.77 23.84 6.59
CA ILE A 346 -16.63 23.17 7.57
C ILE A 346 -17.45 22.05 6.92
N ALA A 347 -17.97 22.30 5.72
CA ALA A 347 -18.68 21.30 4.95
C ALA A 347 -17.81 20.09 4.61
N LYS A 348 -16.51 20.30 4.34
CA LYS A 348 -15.58 19.24 3.93
C LYS A 348 -14.93 18.50 5.09
N THR A 349 -14.40 19.21 6.08
CA THR A 349 -13.51 18.65 7.12
C THR A 349 -14.12 18.69 8.51
N GLY A 350 -15.32 19.27 8.64
CA GLY A 350 -16.00 19.50 9.91
C GLY A 350 -15.42 20.65 10.75
N THR A 351 -14.41 21.36 10.25
CA THR A 351 -13.81 22.50 10.94
C THR A 351 -13.65 23.70 10.02
N ASP A 352 -13.58 24.91 10.60
CA ASP A 352 -13.28 26.15 9.88
C ASP A 352 -11.78 26.28 9.55
N LYS A 353 -10.99 25.26 9.86
CA LYS A 353 -9.54 25.22 9.69
C LYS A 353 -9.18 24.41 8.46
N LYS A 354 -8.16 24.90 7.76
CA LYS A 354 -7.65 24.23 6.56
C LYS A 354 -6.54 23.25 6.95
N PRO A 355 -6.63 21.97 6.57
CA PRO A 355 -5.54 21.01 6.72
C PRO A 355 -4.22 21.50 6.14
N ALA A 356 -3.11 21.30 6.86
CA ALA A 356 -1.79 21.49 6.29
C ALA A 356 -1.45 20.42 5.24
N GLY A 357 -0.53 20.76 4.34
CA GLY A 357 -0.05 19.85 3.29
C GLY A 357 -0.89 19.80 2.01
N GLY A 358 -2.06 20.46 1.96
CA GLY A 358 -2.90 20.51 0.76
C GLY A 358 -3.70 19.22 0.52
N ASN A 359 -4.16 18.99 -0.72
CA ASN A 359 -5.08 17.89 -1.02
C ASN A 359 -4.38 16.53 -1.16
N PHE A 360 -3.10 16.50 -1.55
CA PHE A 360 -2.42 15.23 -1.82
C PHE A 360 -2.36 14.32 -0.58
N PRO A 361 -1.94 14.80 0.61
CA PRO A 361 -2.00 13.99 1.83
C PRO A 361 -3.40 13.43 2.15
N GLN A 362 -4.44 14.21 1.84
CA GLN A 362 -5.83 13.85 2.11
C GLN A 362 -6.29 12.68 1.23
N HIS A 363 -5.86 12.64 -0.03
CA HIS A 363 -6.19 11.56 -0.96
C HIS A 363 -5.33 10.32 -0.78
N SER A 364 -4.14 10.47 -0.18
CA SER A 364 -3.19 9.38 0.04
C SER A 364 -3.37 8.69 1.40
N SER A 365 -4.13 9.28 2.32
CA SER A 365 -4.46 8.66 3.61
C SER A 365 -5.71 7.80 3.48
N THR A 366 -5.69 6.64 4.13
CA THR A 366 -6.86 5.74 4.25
C THR A 366 -7.95 6.39 5.10
N LEU A 367 -7.58 6.99 6.23
CA LEU A 367 -8.50 7.71 7.11
C LEU A 367 -8.02 9.15 7.29
N ASN A 368 -8.95 10.09 7.19
CA ASN A 368 -8.75 11.50 7.45
C ASN A 368 -9.74 11.98 8.51
N ALA A 369 -9.20 12.48 9.62
CA ALA A 369 -9.99 12.98 10.72
C ALA A 369 -9.52 14.37 11.16
N SER A 370 -10.44 15.22 11.60
CA SER A 370 -10.13 16.49 12.25
C SER A 370 -10.42 16.38 13.74
N VAL A 371 -9.59 16.98 14.59
CA VAL A 371 -9.85 17.07 16.03
C VAL A 371 -10.02 18.54 16.44
N ARG A 372 -11.09 18.82 17.18
CA ARG A 372 -11.35 20.13 17.78
C ARG A 372 -11.67 20.00 19.26
N GLN A 373 -11.31 21.03 20.02
CA GLN A 373 -11.69 21.14 21.43
C GLN A 373 -13.18 21.52 21.52
N ARG A 374 -13.91 20.87 22.44
CA ARG A 374 -15.29 21.23 22.79
C ARG A 374 -15.28 22.14 24.02
N LYS A 375 -15.40 21.58 25.23
CA LYS A 375 -15.40 22.32 26.50
C LYS A 375 -14.37 21.72 27.45
N LYS A 376 -13.53 22.55 28.08
CA LYS A 376 -12.45 22.09 28.97
C LYS A 376 -11.61 21.01 28.26
N ASP A 377 -11.42 19.86 28.89
CA ASP A 377 -10.61 18.74 28.40
C ASP A 377 -11.40 17.72 27.58
N THR A 378 -12.58 18.11 27.09
CA THR A 378 -13.34 17.34 26.10
C THR A 378 -13.06 17.81 24.68
N TYR A 379 -12.93 16.85 23.79
CA TYR A 379 -12.59 17.00 22.39
C TYR A 379 -13.58 16.23 21.52
N GLU A 380 -13.53 16.50 20.22
CA GLU A 380 -14.34 15.83 19.23
C GLU A 380 -13.46 15.48 18.03
N MET A 381 -13.50 14.22 17.62
CA MET A 381 -12.93 13.76 16.38
C MET A 381 -14.03 13.70 15.31
N ILE A 382 -13.75 14.26 14.15
CA ILE A 382 -14.63 14.26 12.99
C ILE A 382 -13.92 13.52 11.87
N VAL A 383 -14.35 12.30 11.56
CA VAL A 383 -13.87 11.54 10.40
C VAL A 383 -14.62 12.04 9.18
N TRP A 384 -13.87 12.51 8.18
CA TRP A 384 -14.44 13.11 6.97
C TRP A 384 -13.93 12.48 5.68
N GLY A 385 -12.92 11.62 5.75
CA GLY A 385 -12.45 10.84 4.60
C GLY A 385 -12.09 9.42 5.04
N SER A 386 -12.83 8.43 4.55
CA SER A 386 -12.56 7.00 4.76
C SER A 386 -13.19 6.19 3.61
N PRO A 387 -12.61 5.04 3.21
CA PRO A 387 -13.17 4.20 2.16
C PRO A 387 -14.49 3.51 2.56
N ASN A 388 -14.72 3.26 3.85
CA ASN A 388 -15.84 2.46 4.36
C ASN A 388 -16.74 3.22 5.35
N LEU A 389 -16.28 4.32 5.93
CA LEU A 389 -17.04 5.12 6.88
C LEU A 389 -17.65 6.35 6.21
N GLY A 390 -18.90 6.66 6.61
CA GLY A 390 -19.48 7.98 6.34
C GLY A 390 -18.79 9.07 7.15
N ARG A 391 -19.35 10.29 7.10
CA ARG A 391 -18.91 11.34 8.03
C ARG A 391 -19.37 10.98 9.43
N ILE A 392 -18.43 10.92 10.36
CA ILE A 392 -18.65 10.47 11.73
C ILE A 392 -18.08 11.51 12.69
N GLU A 393 -18.79 11.77 13.78
CA GLU A 393 -18.39 12.71 14.84
C GLU A 393 -18.51 11.97 16.17
N ALA A 394 -17.42 11.92 16.93
CA ALA A 394 -17.37 11.25 18.22
C ALA A 394 -16.53 12.06 19.22
N GLY A 395 -17.01 12.13 20.46
CA GLY A 395 -16.35 12.84 21.54
C GLY A 395 -15.32 11.97 22.24
N PHE A 396 -14.30 12.59 22.83
CA PHE A 396 -13.41 11.96 23.80
C PHE A 396 -12.91 12.99 24.81
N ALA A 397 -12.50 12.57 26.00
CA ALA A 397 -11.87 13.42 27.00
C ALA A 397 -10.40 13.03 27.19
N VAL A 398 -9.60 14.00 27.68
CA VAL A 398 -8.20 13.79 28.07
C VAL A 398 -8.12 13.90 29.60
N GLU A 399 -7.79 12.81 30.25
CA GLU A 399 -7.60 12.70 31.71
C GLU A 399 -6.19 12.18 32.05
N ASP A 400 -5.86 12.09 33.34
CA ASP A 400 -4.53 11.64 33.80
C ASP A 400 -4.24 10.19 33.36
N GLU A 401 -5.27 9.33 33.37
CA GLU A 401 -5.23 7.95 32.87
C GLU A 401 -5.26 7.83 31.33
N GLY A 402 -5.40 8.95 30.61
CA GLY A 402 -5.29 8.99 29.15
C GLY A 402 -6.55 9.45 28.44
N ILE A 403 -6.89 8.82 27.31
CA ILE A 403 -8.10 9.11 26.54
C ILE A 403 -9.25 8.24 27.05
N VAL A 404 -10.38 8.87 27.34
CA VAL A 404 -11.62 8.25 27.83
C VAL A 404 -12.84 8.84 27.11
N ASP A 405 -14.03 8.29 27.34
CA ASP A 405 -15.28 8.86 26.80
C ASP A 405 -15.62 10.25 27.38
N ALA A 406 -16.30 11.09 26.59
CA ALA A 406 -16.50 12.52 26.86
C ALA A 406 -17.77 12.92 27.63
#